data_AF-A0A6G1GSN9-F1
#
_entry.id   AF-A0A6G1GSN9-F1
#
_cell.length_a   1.000
_cell.length_b   1.000
_cell.length_c   1.000
_cell.angle_alpha   90.00
_cell.angle_beta   90.00
_cell.angle_gamma   90.00
#
_symmetry.space_group_name_H-M   'P 1'
#
loop_
_entity.id
_entity.type
_entity.pdbx_description
1 polymer ?
#
loop_
_entity_poly.entity_id
_entity_poly.type
_entity_poly.pdbx_seq_one_letter_code
_entity_poly.pdbx_strand_id
1 'polypeptide(L)'
;MASSSSLKPSLTNIALRASSRCTARHPPALVNHGKRKFSVLNRPPPNYPGHVPLTVVERVAMTVGSAVLSLRDPGRGDLIASLGESTFLPPLSTHLHSTMLSHPTGRRILRLRPRITSTSLPSLPTLRAMPPSSLGATYAAWLDREGVTPDTRAPVRYVDDEEKAYVLQRYRESHDFYHALVGLPVVREGEVAVKAFEFANMGIPMTGLSLAAYFTMKQAERRRFREVYGPWAWRNGVEAQNVINVFWEEELETDVEVLRSRLGVEKPPDLREWRRREREKRRVEKARKEGKII
;
A
#
# COMPACT_ATOMS: atom_id res chain seq x y z
N MET A 1 -60.69 -39.54 -48.95
CA MET A 1 -60.53 -40.99 -49.13
C MET A 1 -59.63 -41.47 -48.01
N ALA A 2 -60.18 -41.89 -46.85
CA ALA A 2 -60.60 -43.27 -46.53
C ALA A 2 -59.44 -44.26 -46.80
N SER A 3 -58.90 -45.08 -45.90
CA SER A 3 -59.40 -45.74 -44.68
C SER A 3 -58.17 -46.31 -43.93
N SER A 4 -57.99 -46.11 -42.61
CA SER A 4 -58.34 -47.00 -41.48
C SER A 4 -57.85 -48.46 -41.54
N SER A 5 -56.96 -48.85 -40.63
CA SER A 5 -56.99 -50.08 -39.78
C SER A 5 -55.62 -50.26 -39.09
N SER A 6 -55.48 -50.05 -37.77
CA SER A 6 -55.75 -51.01 -36.68
C SER A 6 -54.72 -52.16 -36.61
N LEU A 7 -53.90 -52.18 -35.53
CA LEU A 7 -53.72 -53.32 -34.60
C LEU A 7 -52.59 -53.01 -33.57
N LYS A 8 -52.99 -52.86 -32.30
CA LYS A 8 -52.17 -53.10 -31.08
C LYS A 8 -52.38 -54.58 -30.67
N PRO A 9 -51.84 -55.10 -29.54
CA PRO A 9 -50.51 -55.02 -28.92
C PRO A 9 -49.93 -56.44 -28.67
N SER A 10 -48.69 -56.58 -28.17
CA SER A 10 -48.25 -57.81 -27.49
C SER A 10 -47.47 -57.49 -26.22
N LEU A 11 -48.14 -57.77 -25.10
CA LEU A 11 -47.57 -58.17 -23.80
C LEU A 11 -46.68 -59.41 -24.06
N THR A 12 -45.61 -59.77 -23.34
CA THR A 12 -45.38 -59.87 -21.90
C THR A 12 -43.94 -60.39 -21.79
N ASN A 13 -43.13 -59.87 -20.86
CA ASN A 13 -42.52 -60.73 -19.85
C ASN A 13 -41.86 -59.90 -18.76
N ILE A 14 -42.55 -59.93 -17.64
CA ILE A 14 -42.14 -59.56 -16.30
C ILE A 14 -41.04 -60.53 -15.87
N ALA A 15 -39.90 -60.00 -15.43
CA ALA A 15 -39.04 -60.70 -14.49
C ALA A 15 -38.49 -59.68 -13.49
N LEU A 16 -39.19 -59.58 -12.35
CA LEU A 16 -38.63 -59.05 -11.12
C LEU A 16 -37.36 -59.84 -10.78
N ARG A 17 -36.25 -59.13 -10.58
CA ARG A 17 -35.24 -59.55 -9.60
C ARG A 17 -34.87 -58.36 -8.73
N ALA A 18 -35.50 -58.35 -7.56
CA ALA A 18 -35.01 -57.65 -6.40
C ALA A 18 -33.67 -58.26 -5.97
N SER A 19 -32.65 -57.43 -5.78
CA SER A 19 -31.65 -57.70 -4.76
C SER A 19 -30.94 -56.43 -4.33
N SER A 20 -31.26 -56.04 -3.10
CA SER A 20 -30.32 -55.58 -2.07
C SER A 20 -29.43 -54.38 -2.41
N ARG A 21 -29.93 -53.20 -2.04
CA ARG A 21 -29.10 -52.04 -1.69
C ARG A 21 -28.16 -52.44 -0.56
N CYS A 22 -26.90 -52.72 -0.90
CA CYS A 22 -25.81 -52.64 0.07
C CYS A 22 -25.51 -51.16 0.31
N THR A 23 -26.22 -50.56 1.27
CA THR A 23 -25.78 -49.33 1.90
C THR A 23 -24.55 -49.68 2.73
N ALA A 24 -23.36 -49.47 2.15
CA ALA A 24 -22.13 -49.42 2.92
C ALA A 24 -22.28 -48.25 3.91
N ARG A 25 -22.69 -48.58 5.15
CA ARG A 25 -22.57 -47.68 6.29
C ARG A 25 -21.09 -47.41 6.46
N HIS A 26 -20.62 -46.29 5.92
CA HIS A 26 -19.40 -45.70 6.43
C HIS A 26 -19.60 -45.48 7.93
N PRO A 27 -18.68 -45.95 8.79
CA PRO A 27 -18.75 -45.62 10.20
C PRO A 27 -18.78 -44.08 10.31
N PRO A 28 -19.55 -43.50 11.24
CA PRO A 28 -19.44 -42.07 11.47
C PRO A 28 -17.98 -41.81 11.79
N ALA A 29 -17.33 -40.96 10.99
CA ALA A 29 -16.00 -40.50 11.28
C ALA A 29 -16.02 -40.02 12.73
N LEU A 30 -15.29 -40.73 13.59
CA LEU A 30 -15.08 -40.32 14.96
C LEU A 30 -14.57 -38.89 14.87
N VAL A 31 -15.43 -37.94 15.22
CA VAL A 31 -15.04 -36.54 15.41
C VAL A 31 -14.04 -36.61 16.52
N ASN A 32 -12.77 -36.64 16.13
CA ASN A 32 -11.65 -36.55 17.03
C ASN A 32 -11.82 -35.18 17.68
N HIS A 33 -12.42 -35.18 18.88
CA HIS A 33 -12.37 -34.05 19.79
C HIS A 33 -10.93 -34.02 20.29
N GLY A 34 -10.01 -33.69 19.37
CA GLY A 34 -8.63 -33.43 19.66
C GLY A 34 -8.65 -32.40 20.76
N LYS A 35 -8.15 -32.79 21.93
CA LYS A 35 -7.99 -31.95 23.11
C LYS A 35 -7.50 -30.59 22.61
N ARG A 36 -8.38 -29.58 22.63
CA ARG A 36 -8.02 -28.21 22.25
C ARG A 36 -6.97 -27.79 23.28
N LYS A 37 -5.70 -27.90 22.89
CA LYS A 37 -4.61 -27.36 23.69
C LYS A 37 -4.93 -25.86 23.79
N PHE A 38 -5.22 -25.39 25.00
CA PHE A 38 -5.27 -23.97 25.30
C PHE A 38 -3.86 -23.41 25.05
N SER A 39 -3.58 -23.10 23.80
CA SER A 39 -2.43 -22.31 23.39
C SER A 39 -2.93 -20.90 23.20
N VAL A 40 -2.36 -19.95 23.94
CA VAL A 40 -2.56 -18.51 23.75
C VAL A 40 -2.24 -18.09 22.29
N LEU A 41 -1.53 -18.96 21.56
CA LEU A 41 -1.09 -18.77 20.17
C LEU A 41 -1.94 -19.54 19.15
N ASN A 42 -3.13 -20.04 19.50
CA ASN A 42 -3.98 -20.70 18.52
C ASN A 42 -4.64 -19.64 17.62
N ARG A 43 -4.02 -19.37 16.47
CA ARG A 43 -4.53 -18.42 15.49
C ARG A 43 -5.85 -18.93 14.89
N PRO A 44 -6.85 -18.05 14.65
CA PRO A 44 -8.03 -18.42 13.89
C PRO A 44 -7.63 -18.80 12.44
N PRO A 45 -8.52 -19.44 11.67
CA PRO A 45 -8.27 -19.66 10.25
C PRO A 45 -8.15 -18.31 9.49
N PRO A 46 -7.40 -18.26 8.38
CA PRO A 46 -7.38 -17.10 7.48
C PRO A 46 -8.78 -16.71 6.98
N ASN A 47 -9.06 -15.40 6.86
CA ASN A 47 -10.34 -14.88 6.35
C ASN A 47 -10.39 -14.89 4.81
N TYR A 48 -9.22 -14.84 4.16
CA TYR A 48 -9.06 -14.83 2.71
C TYR A 48 -7.66 -15.36 2.33
N PRO A 49 -7.39 -15.72 1.05
CA PRO A 49 -6.09 -16.24 0.63
C PRO A 49 -4.92 -15.30 0.95
N GLY A 50 -3.89 -15.81 1.63
CA GLY A 50 -2.72 -15.02 2.04
C GLY A 50 -2.88 -14.26 3.36
N HIS A 51 -4.08 -14.22 3.96
CA HIS A 51 -4.29 -13.67 5.30
C HIS A 51 -3.59 -14.51 6.37
N VAL A 52 -2.88 -13.84 7.28
CA VAL A 52 -2.25 -14.41 8.46
C VAL A 52 -2.86 -13.72 9.68
N PRO A 53 -3.86 -14.34 10.33
CA PRO A 53 -4.50 -13.75 11.49
C PRO A 53 -3.53 -13.65 12.67
N LEU A 54 -3.65 -12.56 13.42
CA LEU A 54 -2.86 -12.34 14.63
C LEU A 54 -3.78 -12.28 15.85
N THR A 55 -3.38 -12.93 16.92
CA THR A 55 -3.95 -12.68 18.25
C THR A 55 -3.61 -11.25 18.70
N VAL A 56 -4.35 -10.73 19.69
CA VAL A 56 -4.08 -9.40 20.25
C VAL A 56 -2.64 -9.30 20.77
N VAL A 57 -2.15 -10.33 21.46
CA VAL A 57 -0.78 -10.36 22.00
C VAL A 57 0.25 -10.34 20.88
N GLU A 58 0.08 -11.18 19.85
CA GLU A 58 0.99 -11.20 18.69
C GLU A 58 0.99 -9.85 17.95
N ARG A 59 -0.19 -9.24 17.77
CA ARG A 59 -0.32 -7.94 17.11
C ARG A 59 0.36 -6.82 17.89
N VAL A 60 0.18 -6.78 19.21
CA VAL A 60 0.86 -5.79 20.08
C VAL A 60 2.37 -6.01 20.05
N ALA A 61 2.84 -7.26 20.21
CA ALA A 61 4.26 -7.59 20.14
C ALA A 61 4.88 -7.20 18.78
N MET A 62 4.19 -7.50 17.67
CA MET A 62 4.59 -7.11 16.32
C MET A 62 4.62 -5.59 16.16
N THR A 63 3.63 -4.87 16.70
CA THR A 63 3.57 -3.41 16.65
C THR A 63 4.76 -2.78 17.37
N VAL A 64 4.98 -3.16 18.63
CA VAL A 64 6.05 -2.61 19.47
C VAL A 64 7.42 -2.98 18.91
N GLY A 65 7.63 -4.26 18.58
CA GLY A 65 8.88 -4.73 18.00
C GLY A 65 9.21 -4.04 16.68
N SER A 66 8.24 -3.94 15.77
CA SER A 66 8.43 -3.27 14.48
C SER A 66 8.66 -1.77 14.65
N ALA A 67 7.97 -1.09 15.55
CA ALA A 67 8.18 0.33 15.82
C ALA A 67 9.59 0.63 16.33
N VAL A 68 10.05 -0.11 17.36
CA VAL A 68 11.38 0.11 17.95
C VAL A 68 12.49 -0.22 16.96
N LEU A 69 12.38 -1.35 16.27
CA LEU A 69 13.44 -1.82 15.37
C LEU A 69 13.49 -1.01 14.07
N SER A 70 12.35 -0.59 13.51
CA SER A 70 12.34 0.28 12.32
C SER A 70 12.85 1.70 12.61
N LEU A 71 12.65 2.22 13.84
CA LEU A 71 13.26 3.50 14.25
C LEU A 71 14.78 3.40 14.35
N ARG A 72 15.30 2.24 14.79
CA ARG A 72 16.75 1.97 14.86
C ARG A 72 17.35 1.76 13.48
N ASP A 73 16.67 1.01 12.62
CA ASP A 73 17.09 0.70 11.25
C ASP A 73 15.95 0.98 10.25
N PRO A 74 15.86 2.21 9.72
CA PRO A 74 14.84 2.57 8.75
C PRO A 74 14.96 1.86 7.40
N GLY A 75 16.08 1.18 7.13
CA GLY A 75 16.25 0.38 5.90
C GLY A 75 15.42 -0.91 5.90
N ARG A 76 14.89 -1.31 7.08
CA ARG A 76 14.04 -2.49 7.24
C ARG A 76 12.60 -2.22 6.82
N GLY A 77 12.39 -2.17 5.51
CA GLY A 77 11.06 -1.98 4.90
C GLY A 77 10.03 -3.04 5.33
N ASP A 78 10.49 -4.26 5.67
CA ASP A 78 9.66 -5.33 6.23
C ASP A 78 9.05 -4.97 7.60
N LEU A 79 9.80 -4.26 8.44
CA LEU A 79 9.33 -3.80 9.74
C LEU A 79 8.39 -2.62 9.60
N ILE A 80 8.64 -1.71 8.65
CA ILE A 80 7.72 -0.61 8.33
C ILE A 80 6.40 -1.17 7.78
N ALA A 81 6.46 -2.19 6.93
CA ALA A 81 5.29 -2.90 6.43
C ALA A 81 4.52 -3.54 7.60
N SER A 82 5.20 -4.31 8.45
CA SER A 82 4.59 -4.98 9.61
C SER A 82 3.94 -3.98 10.57
N LEU A 83 4.60 -2.85 10.85
CA LEU A 83 4.04 -1.75 11.64
C LEU A 83 2.81 -1.13 10.97
N GLY A 84 2.84 -0.99 9.64
CA GLY A 84 1.71 -0.54 8.85
C GLY A 84 0.47 -1.41 9.04
N GLU A 85 0.61 -2.73 8.96
CA GLU A 85 -0.52 -3.67 9.08
C GLU A 85 -1.00 -3.80 10.52
N SER A 86 -0.08 -3.81 11.47
CA SER A 86 -0.42 -3.97 12.89
C SER A 86 -1.18 -2.78 13.46
N THR A 87 -0.94 -1.59 12.89
CA THR A 87 -1.59 -0.34 13.31
C THR A 87 -2.82 0.03 12.46
N PHE A 88 -3.10 -0.70 11.37
CA PHE A 88 -4.26 -0.49 10.51
C PHE A 88 -5.54 -1.13 11.09
N LEU A 89 -5.89 -0.73 12.30
CA LEU A 89 -7.01 -1.26 13.11
C LEU A 89 -8.38 -0.76 12.63
N PRO A 90 -9.52 -1.36 13.04
CA PRO A 90 -10.84 -1.10 12.47
C PRO A 90 -11.28 0.37 12.38
N PRO A 91 -11.14 1.23 13.41
CA PRO A 91 -11.56 2.63 13.28
C PRO A 91 -10.79 3.38 12.18
N LEU A 92 -9.49 3.10 12.06
CA LEU A 92 -8.55 3.81 11.17
C LEU A 92 -8.64 3.26 9.75
N SER A 93 -8.68 1.94 9.61
CA SER A 93 -8.88 1.28 8.32
C SER A 93 -10.25 1.56 7.72
N THR A 94 -11.30 1.66 8.54
CA THR A 94 -12.65 2.03 8.10
C THR A 94 -12.70 3.47 7.63
N HIS A 95 -11.98 4.40 8.28
CA HIS A 95 -11.91 5.78 7.83
C HIS A 95 -11.34 5.88 6.41
N LEU A 96 -10.14 5.33 6.16
CA LEU A 96 -9.51 5.40 4.83
C LEU A 96 -10.34 4.69 3.76
N HIS A 97 -10.91 3.54 4.09
CA HIS A 97 -11.84 2.83 3.21
C HIS A 97 -13.09 3.66 2.86
N SER A 98 -13.70 4.31 3.85
CA SER A 98 -14.86 5.17 3.64
C SER A 98 -14.54 6.38 2.78
N THR A 99 -13.32 6.95 2.93
CA THR A 99 -12.82 8.02 2.06
C THR A 99 -12.70 7.59 0.60
N MET A 100 -12.41 6.31 0.33
CA MET A 100 -12.46 5.77 -1.03
C MET A 100 -13.89 5.56 -1.53
N LEU A 101 -14.78 5.04 -0.67
CA LEU A 101 -16.18 4.82 -1.04
C LEU A 101 -16.95 6.12 -1.32
N SER A 102 -16.60 7.22 -0.65
CA SER A 102 -17.23 8.53 -0.91
C SER A 102 -16.82 9.14 -2.25
N HIS A 103 -15.66 8.74 -2.80
CA HIS A 103 -15.13 9.29 -4.04
C HIS A 103 -15.47 8.41 -5.27
N PRO A 104 -15.93 8.97 -6.41
CA PRO A 104 -16.23 8.18 -7.62
C PRO A 104 -15.05 7.33 -8.11
N THR A 105 -13.85 7.92 -8.16
CA THR A 105 -12.62 7.20 -8.52
C THR A 105 -12.24 6.15 -7.48
N GLY A 106 -12.42 6.45 -6.19
CA GLY A 106 -12.13 5.49 -5.11
C GLY A 106 -13.02 4.24 -5.22
N ARG A 107 -14.32 4.41 -5.48
CA ARG A 107 -15.23 3.28 -5.79
C ARG A 107 -14.80 2.48 -7.02
N ARG A 108 -14.32 3.15 -8.08
CA ARG A 108 -13.77 2.46 -9.27
C ARG A 108 -12.55 1.63 -8.91
N ILE A 109 -11.63 2.17 -8.11
CA ILE A 109 -10.41 1.48 -7.65
C ILE A 109 -10.77 0.28 -6.77
N LEU A 110 -11.70 0.43 -5.81
CA LEU A 110 -12.15 -0.65 -4.95
C LEU A 110 -12.84 -1.77 -5.74
N ARG A 111 -13.60 -1.43 -6.78
CA ARG A 111 -14.26 -2.42 -7.65
C ARG A 111 -13.28 -3.16 -8.57
N LEU A 112 -12.38 -2.43 -9.24
CA LEU A 112 -11.47 -3.01 -10.24
C LEU A 112 -10.25 -3.69 -9.61
N ARG A 113 -9.89 -3.28 -8.39
CA ARG A 113 -8.74 -3.74 -7.62
C ARG A 113 -7.41 -3.77 -8.40
N PRO A 114 -7.07 -2.72 -9.18
CA PRO A 114 -5.82 -2.69 -9.94
C PRO A 114 -4.60 -2.78 -9.01
N ARG A 115 -3.54 -3.42 -9.48
CA ARG A 115 -2.25 -3.50 -8.79
C ARG A 115 -1.26 -2.58 -9.48
N ILE A 116 -0.39 -1.95 -8.71
CA ILE A 116 0.75 -1.20 -9.24
C ILE A 116 2.02 -2.03 -9.02
N THR A 117 2.48 -2.63 -10.11
CA THR A 117 3.70 -3.45 -10.19
C THR A 117 4.41 -3.14 -11.50
N SER A 118 5.67 -3.57 -11.67
CA SER A 118 6.36 -3.44 -12.96
C SER A 118 5.67 -4.16 -14.11
N THR A 119 4.82 -5.15 -13.81
CA THR A 119 4.07 -5.92 -14.80
C THR A 119 2.74 -5.28 -15.20
N SER A 120 2.16 -4.43 -14.35
CA SER A 120 0.89 -3.76 -14.64
C SER A 120 1.08 -2.35 -15.20
N LEU A 121 2.16 -1.67 -14.82
CA LEU A 121 2.54 -0.38 -15.39
C LEU A 121 3.26 -0.55 -16.74
N PRO A 122 3.25 0.48 -17.61
CA PRO A 122 4.17 0.54 -18.73
C PRO A 122 5.62 0.38 -18.28
N SER A 123 6.45 -0.22 -19.13
CA SER A 123 7.87 -0.43 -18.82
C SER A 123 8.60 0.89 -18.56
N LEU A 124 9.65 0.88 -17.73
CA LEU A 124 10.43 2.09 -17.45
C LEU A 124 10.92 2.82 -18.71
N PRO A 125 11.39 2.14 -19.79
CA PRO A 125 11.70 2.82 -21.05
C PRO A 125 10.51 3.56 -21.66
N THR A 126 9.30 2.98 -21.57
CA THR A 126 8.07 3.63 -22.06
C THR A 126 7.76 4.88 -21.24
N LEU A 127 7.83 4.79 -19.92
CA LEU A 127 7.60 5.93 -19.02
C LEU A 127 8.61 7.06 -19.26
N ARG A 128 9.88 6.74 -19.51
CA ARG A 128 10.92 7.74 -19.85
C ARG A 128 10.68 8.42 -21.20
N ALA A 129 10.00 7.74 -22.12
CA ALA A 129 9.69 8.26 -23.46
C ALA A 129 8.37 9.07 -23.50
N MET A 130 7.59 9.06 -22.42
CA MET A 130 6.40 9.92 -22.29
C MET A 130 6.78 11.41 -22.32
N PRO A 131 5.82 12.32 -22.59
CA PRO A 131 6.09 13.76 -22.58
C PRO A 131 6.80 14.19 -21.29
N PRO A 132 7.84 15.04 -21.34
CA PRO A 132 8.62 15.39 -20.15
C PRO A 132 7.81 16.03 -19.00
N SER A 133 6.68 16.65 -19.31
CA SER A 133 5.78 17.23 -18.31
C SER A 133 4.77 16.24 -17.73
N SER A 134 4.68 15.02 -18.29
CA SER A 134 3.74 14.00 -17.82
C SER A 134 4.13 13.43 -16.45
N LEU A 135 3.14 12.89 -15.74
CA LEU A 135 3.37 12.15 -14.50
C LEU A 135 4.29 10.95 -14.71
N GLY A 136 4.11 10.19 -15.79
CA GLY A 136 4.89 8.97 -16.08
C GLY A 136 6.37 9.28 -16.27
N ALA A 137 6.69 10.32 -17.06
CA ALA A 137 8.07 10.80 -17.20
C ALA A 137 8.63 11.34 -15.88
N THR A 138 7.82 12.08 -15.11
CA THR A 138 8.21 12.57 -13.77
C THR A 138 8.53 11.43 -12.81
N TYR A 139 7.70 10.38 -12.81
CA TYR A 139 7.88 9.19 -11.98
C TYR A 139 9.14 8.42 -12.37
N ALA A 140 9.37 8.18 -13.66
CA ALA A 140 10.59 7.53 -14.14
C ALA A 140 11.85 8.34 -13.81
N ALA A 141 11.81 9.66 -14.01
CA ALA A 141 12.93 10.54 -13.66
C ALA A 141 13.21 10.55 -12.14
N TRP A 142 12.17 10.46 -11.30
CA TRP A 142 12.33 10.32 -9.86
C TRP A 142 12.96 8.98 -9.49
N LEU A 143 12.49 7.86 -10.07
CA LEU A 143 13.08 6.54 -9.85
C LEU A 143 14.57 6.51 -10.22
N ASP A 144 14.93 7.07 -11.37
CA ASP A 144 16.32 7.17 -11.84
C ASP A 144 17.18 8.03 -10.90
N ARG A 145 16.62 9.13 -10.37
CA ARG A 145 17.32 10.03 -9.44
C ARG A 145 17.54 9.38 -8.07
N GLU A 146 16.60 8.58 -7.60
CA GLU A 146 16.65 7.94 -6.28
C GLU A 146 17.31 6.55 -6.31
N GLY A 147 17.46 5.95 -7.49
CA GLY A 147 18.07 4.63 -7.66
C GLY A 147 17.21 3.50 -7.09
N VAL A 148 15.88 3.65 -7.15
CA VAL A 148 14.91 2.67 -6.62
C VAL A 148 14.06 2.07 -7.74
N THR A 149 13.38 0.97 -7.44
CA THR A 149 12.49 0.28 -8.39
C THR A 149 11.13 -0.02 -7.75
N PRO A 150 10.04 -0.07 -8.55
CA PRO A 150 8.68 -0.27 -8.04
C PRO A 150 8.43 -1.62 -7.35
N ASP A 151 9.23 -2.66 -7.62
CA ASP A 151 8.90 -4.07 -7.33
C ASP A 151 9.23 -4.57 -5.92
N THR A 152 9.36 -3.68 -4.95
CA THR A 152 9.86 -4.04 -3.61
C THR A 152 8.77 -4.12 -2.54
N ARG A 153 7.49 -3.98 -2.91
CA ARG A 153 6.38 -3.85 -1.95
C ARG A 153 5.87 -5.21 -1.47
N ALA A 154 6.09 -5.49 -0.19
CA ALA A 154 5.60 -6.71 0.45
C ALA A 154 4.06 -6.78 0.45
N PRO A 155 3.47 -7.97 0.18
CA PRO A 155 2.03 -8.15 0.24
C PRO A 155 1.51 -7.98 1.68
N VAL A 156 0.33 -7.35 1.83
CA VAL A 156 -0.39 -7.27 3.11
C VAL A 156 -0.89 -8.65 3.54
N ARG A 157 -0.66 -9.00 4.80
CA ARG A 157 -0.98 -10.33 5.38
C ARG A 157 -1.79 -10.24 6.68
N TYR A 158 -1.62 -9.21 7.49
CA TYR A 158 -2.08 -9.16 8.88
C TYR A 158 -3.33 -8.30 9.11
N VAL A 159 -4.04 -7.93 8.03
CA VAL A 159 -5.29 -7.15 8.06
C VAL A 159 -6.46 -8.12 7.88
N ASP A 160 -7.41 -8.13 8.81
CA ASP A 160 -8.45 -9.17 8.87
C ASP A 160 -9.52 -9.03 7.76
N ASP A 161 -9.71 -7.84 7.22
CA ASP A 161 -10.71 -7.51 6.19
C ASP A 161 -10.04 -7.40 4.82
N GLU A 162 -10.51 -8.16 3.85
CA GLU A 162 -9.88 -8.31 2.53
C GLU A 162 -9.88 -7.01 1.70
N GLU A 163 -10.97 -6.25 1.76
CA GLU A 163 -11.09 -5.00 1.01
C GLU A 163 -10.20 -3.93 1.63
N LYS A 164 -10.17 -3.83 2.97
CA LYS A 164 -9.24 -2.95 3.70
C LYS A 164 -7.79 -3.38 3.53
N ALA A 165 -7.50 -4.68 3.46
CA ALA A 165 -6.16 -5.17 3.13
C ALA A 165 -5.72 -4.71 1.74
N TYR A 166 -6.64 -4.71 0.77
CA TYR A 166 -6.40 -4.16 -0.55
C TYR A 166 -6.17 -2.64 -0.52
N VAL A 167 -6.94 -1.87 0.26
CA VAL A 167 -6.68 -0.42 0.44
C VAL A 167 -5.26 -0.16 0.95
N LEU A 168 -4.82 -0.89 1.98
CA LEU A 168 -3.48 -0.74 2.52
C LEU A 168 -2.39 -1.18 1.51
N GLN A 169 -2.66 -2.24 0.73
CA GLN A 169 -1.77 -2.68 -0.33
C GLN A 169 -1.64 -1.62 -1.43
N ARG A 170 -2.76 -1.05 -1.88
CA ARG A 170 -2.78 0.00 -2.91
C ARG A 170 -2.00 1.23 -2.44
N TYR A 171 -2.18 1.62 -1.18
CA TYR A 171 -1.38 2.68 -0.56
C TYR A 171 0.13 2.41 -0.66
N ARG A 172 0.58 1.18 -0.33
CA ARG A 172 2.01 0.81 -0.40
C ARG A 172 2.57 0.89 -1.80
N GLU A 173 1.81 0.41 -2.78
CA GLU A 173 2.24 0.37 -4.18
C GLU A 173 2.26 1.76 -4.81
N SER A 174 1.39 2.66 -4.36
CA SER A 174 1.38 4.06 -4.78
C SER A 174 2.44 4.93 -4.11
N HIS A 175 3.16 4.43 -3.10
CA HIS A 175 4.00 5.28 -2.24
C HIS A 175 5.04 6.09 -3.03
N ASP A 176 5.67 5.47 -4.03
CA ASP A 176 6.65 6.14 -4.88
C ASP A 176 6.02 7.21 -5.79
N PHE A 177 4.75 7.06 -6.17
CA PHE A 177 4.02 8.12 -6.85
C PHE A 177 3.81 9.34 -5.95
N TYR A 178 3.62 9.16 -4.64
CA TYR A 178 3.52 10.31 -3.73
C TYR A 178 4.85 11.07 -3.70
N HIS A 179 5.97 10.35 -3.62
CA HIS A 179 7.29 10.97 -3.72
C HIS A 179 7.52 11.69 -5.04
N ALA A 180 7.15 11.09 -6.18
CA ALA A 180 7.28 11.72 -7.48
C ALA A 180 6.37 12.94 -7.63
N LEU A 181 5.13 12.86 -7.12
CA LEU A 181 4.17 13.96 -7.11
C LEU A 181 4.74 15.17 -6.38
N VAL A 182 5.33 14.99 -5.18
CA VAL A 182 5.86 16.10 -4.37
C VAL A 182 7.36 16.35 -4.61
N GLY A 183 8.03 15.52 -5.39
CA GLY A 183 9.47 15.58 -5.69
C GLY A 183 10.40 15.48 -4.48
N LEU A 184 9.98 14.80 -3.41
CA LEU A 184 10.82 14.57 -2.23
C LEU A 184 11.65 13.29 -2.38
N PRO A 185 12.93 13.31 -1.97
CA PRO A 185 13.83 12.15 -2.10
C PRO A 185 13.60 11.09 -1.00
N VAL A 186 14.15 9.89 -1.20
CA VAL A 186 14.07 8.75 -0.23
C VAL A 186 15.11 8.83 0.90
N VAL A 187 15.80 9.97 1.02
CA VAL A 187 16.66 10.21 2.19
C VAL A 187 15.78 10.41 3.42
N ARG A 188 16.26 10.04 4.62
CA ARG A 188 15.50 10.11 5.88
C ARG A 188 14.66 11.38 6.09
N GLU A 189 15.20 12.55 5.76
CA GLU A 189 14.47 13.82 5.89
C GLU A 189 13.29 13.94 4.90
N GLY A 190 13.47 13.50 3.65
CA GLY A 190 12.41 13.47 2.64
C GLY A 190 11.34 12.42 2.95
N GLU A 191 11.75 11.23 3.39
CA GLU A 191 10.85 10.17 3.87
C GLU A 191 9.92 10.67 4.97
N VAL A 192 10.47 11.30 6.02
CA VAL A 192 9.65 11.80 7.13
C VAL A 192 8.72 12.94 6.70
N ALA A 193 9.13 13.77 5.73
CA ALA A 193 8.27 14.79 5.15
C ALA A 193 7.11 14.18 4.35
N VAL A 194 7.35 13.15 3.54
CA VAL A 194 6.28 12.43 2.83
C VAL A 194 5.36 11.69 3.80
N LYS A 195 5.90 11.05 4.84
CA LYS A 195 5.09 10.39 5.90
C LYS A 195 4.20 11.39 6.64
N ALA A 196 4.68 12.62 6.88
CA ALA A 196 3.86 13.68 7.46
C ALA A 196 2.71 14.08 6.53
N PHE A 197 2.97 14.18 5.23
CA PHE A 197 1.95 14.47 4.23
C PHE A 197 0.92 13.33 4.13
N GLU A 198 1.37 12.07 4.06
CA GLU A 198 0.51 10.89 4.05
C GLU A 198 -0.34 10.79 5.31
N PHE A 199 0.21 11.12 6.47
CA PHE A 199 -0.55 11.14 7.73
C PHE A 199 -1.65 12.20 7.69
N ALA A 200 -1.33 13.43 7.28
CA ALA A 200 -2.29 14.53 7.19
C ALA A 200 -3.36 14.27 6.12
N ASN A 201 -3.01 13.65 4.99
CA ASN A 201 -3.92 13.42 3.87
C ASN A 201 -4.78 12.16 4.02
N MET A 202 -4.20 11.06 4.54
CA MET A 202 -4.84 9.74 4.56
C MET A 202 -5.15 9.22 5.97
N GLY A 203 -4.59 9.83 7.02
CA GLY A 203 -4.79 9.38 8.39
C GLY A 203 -4.19 8.00 8.69
N ILE A 204 -3.20 7.55 7.91
CA ILE A 204 -2.60 6.22 8.11
C ILE A 204 -1.74 6.22 9.38
N PRO A 205 -2.04 5.38 10.40
CA PRO A 205 -1.42 5.53 11.72
C PRO A 205 0.10 5.35 11.72
N MET A 206 0.61 4.39 10.94
CA MET A 206 2.04 4.14 10.84
C MET A 206 2.82 5.34 10.30
N THR A 207 2.24 6.13 9.40
CA THR A 207 2.94 7.31 8.85
C THR A 207 3.10 8.39 9.91
N GLY A 208 2.09 8.57 10.77
CA GLY A 208 2.18 9.41 11.97
C GLY A 208 3.21 8.91 12.98
N LEU A 209 3.24 7.61 13.27
CA LEU A 209 4.26 7.01 14.15
C LEU A 209 5.68 7.16 13.59
N SER A 210 5.83 7.08 12.27
CA SER A 210 7.13 7.25 11.59
C SER A 210 7.73 8.64 11.80
N LEU A 211 6.91 9.64 12.18
CA LEU A 211 7.40 10.98 12.52
C LEU A 211 8.31 10.99 13.76
N ALA A 212 8.27 9.95 14.60
CA ALA A 212 9.24 9.80 15.69
C ALA A 212 10.70 9.74 15.19
N ALA A 213 10.93 9.37 13.92
CA ALA A 213 12.25 9.45 13.29
C ALA A 213 12.82 10.88 13.27
N TYR A 214 12.00 11.93 13.38
CA TYR A 214 12.42 13.33 13.58
C TYR A 214 13.43 13.48 14.73
N PHE A 215 13.21 12.78 15.85
CA PHE A 215 14.09 12.85 17.02
C PHE A 215 15.47 12.20 16.78
N THR A 216 15.61 11.40 15.72
CA THR A 216 16.89 10.76 15.32
C THR A 216 17.65 11.55 14.26
N MET A 217 17.07 12.61 13.70
CA MET A 217 17.69 13.42 12.64
C MET A 217 18.76 14.37 13.19
N LYS A 218 19.61 14.89 12.30
CA LYS A 218 20.58 15.95 12.64
C LYS A 218 19.87 17.28 12.89
N GLN A 219 20.48 18.17 13.68
CA GLN A 219 19.89 19.47 14.02
C GLN A 219 19.47 20.30 12.80
N ALA A 220 20.29 20.31 11.74
CA ALA A 220 19.98 21.03 10.50
C ALA A 220 18.76 20.45 9.76
N GLU A 221 18.61 19.12 9.77
CA GLU A 221 17.47 18.41 9.17
C GLU A 221 16.19 18.68 9.97
N ARG A 222 16.26 18.62 11.31
CA ARG A 222 15.13 18.98 12.19
C ARG A 222 14.67 20.42 11.98
N ARG A 223 15.62 21.35 11.81
CA ARG A 223 15.32 22.76 11.55
C ARG A 223 14.54 22.93 10.26
N ARG A 224 15.03 22.37 9.14
CA ARG A 224 14.32 22.43 7.85
C ARG A 224 12.95 21.75 7.90
N PHE A 225 12.85 20.61 8.58
CA PHE A 225 11.57 19.96 8.77
C PHE A 225 10.59 20.89 9.52
N ARG A 226 11.01 21.46 10.65
CA ARG A 226 10.14 22.34 11.45
C ARG A 226 9.74 23.63 10.73
N GLU A 227 10.66 24.24 10.00
CA GLU A 227 10.46 25.54 9.35
C GLU A 227 9.74 25.42 7.99
N VAL A 228 9.93 24.29 7.28
CA VAL A 228 9.48 24.16 5.89
C VAL A 228 8.65 22.90 5.68
N TYR A 229 9.24 21.72 5.82
CA TYR A 229 8.60 20.49 5.33
C TYR A 229 7.42 20.02 6.19
N GLY A 230 7.47 20.20 7.50
CA GLY A 230 6.37 19.87 8.42
C GLY A 230 5.14 20.75 8.18
N PRO A 231 5.28 22.09 8.21
CA PRO A 231 4.19 23.01 7.86
C PRO A 231 3.65 22.79 6.44
N TRP A 232 4.53 22.55 5.45
CA TRP A 232 4.14 22.20 4.10
C TRP A 232 3.31 20.91 4.07
N ALA A 233 3.80 19.84 4.69
CA ALA A 233 3.18 18.53 4.69
C ALA A 233 1.79 18.56 5.35
N TRP A 234 1.64 19.29 6.45
CA TRP A 234 0.36 19.46 7.12
C TRP A 234 -0.64 20.22 6.26
N ARG A 235 -0.26 21.40 5.76
CA ARG A 235 -1.12 22.23 4.91
C ARG A 235 -1.55 21.48 3.65
N ASN A 236 -0.60 20.90 2.92
CA ASN A 236 -0.89 20.11 1.73
C ASN A 236 -1.73 18.90 2.06
N GLY A 237 -1.45 18.18 3.15
CA GLY A 237 -2.20 16.98 3.47
C GLY A 237 -3.67 17.27 3.81
N VAL A 238 -3.92 18.35 4.55
CA VAL A 238 -5.28 18.76 4.97
C VAL A 238 -6.07 19.40 3.83
N GLU A 239 -5.44 20.25 3.01
CA GLU A 239 -6.12 21.03 1.97
C GLU A 239 -6.27 20.28 0.64
N ALA A 240 -5.34 19.38 0.31
CA ALA A 240 -5.39 18.62 -0.92
C ALA A 240 -6.50 17.56 -0.92
N GLN A 241 -6.94 17.16 -2.11
CA GLN A 241 -7.73 15.95 -2.28
C GLN A 241 -6.97 14.74 -1.73
N ASN A 242 -7.71 13.74 -1.23
CA ASN A 242 -7.08 12.54 -0.72
C ASN A 242 -6.45 11.73 -1.87
N VAL A 243 -5.12 11.65 -1.89
CA VAL A 243 -4.38 11.08 -3.03
C VAL A 243 -4.48 9.55 -3.11
N ILE A 244 -5.11 8.89 -2.13
CA ILE A 244 -5.49 7.47 -2.25
C ILE A 244 -6.51 7.22 -3.37
N ASN A 245 -7.26 8.27 -3.74
CA ASN A 245 -8.30 8.21 -4.76
C ASN A 245 -7.79 8.51 -6.17
N VAL A 246 -6.47 8.74 -6.32
CA VAL A 246 -5.85 8.94 -7.63
C VAL A 246 -5.68 7.59 -8.32
N PHE A 247 -6.23 7.47 -9.52
CA PHE A 247 -6.06 6.30 -10.38
C PHE A 247 -4.76 6.46 -11.16
N TRP A 248 -3.62 6.27 -10.49
CA TRP A 248 -2.28 6.58 -11.01
C TRP A 248 -1.98 6.02 -12.41
N GLU A 249 -2.49 4.82 -12.71
CA GLU A 249 -2.34 4.13 -13.99
C GLU A 249 -3.01 4.90 -15.15
N GLU A 250 -4.11 5.60 -14.88
CA GLU A 250 -4.83 6.44 -15.87
C GLU A 250 -4.23 7.85 -15.97
N GLU A 251 -3.40 8.26 -15.00
CA GLU A 251 -2.83 9.62 -14.92
C GLU A 251 -1.41 9.73 -15.49
N LEU A 252 -0.83 8.63 -15.97
CA LEU A 252 0.57 8.58 -16.41
C LEU A 252 0.88 9.59 -17.53
N GLU A 253 -0.06 9.84 -18.44
CA GLU A 253 0.11 10.80 -19.53
C GLU A 253 -0.28 12.23 -19.14
N THR A 254 -0.96 12.41 -18.01
CA THR A 254 -1.41 13.72 -17.53
C THR A 254 -0.21 14.60 -17.18
N ASP A 255 -0.28 15.87 -17.59
CA ASP A 255 0.69 16.88 -17.16
C ASP A 255 0.72 16.98 -15.62
N VAL A 256 1.91 16.86 -15.03
CA VAL A 256 2.08 16.74 -13.59
C VAL A 256 1.68 18.03 -12.85
N GLU A 257 1.83 19.21 -13.45
CA GLU A 257 1.41 20.48 -12.83
C GLU A 257 -0.10 20.64 -12.89
N VAL A 258 -0.75 20.16 -13.96
CA VAL A 258 -2.21 20.07 -14.05
C VAL A 258 -2.75 19.11 -12.99
N LEU A 259 -2.12 17.94 -12.83
CA LEU A 259 -2.49 16.96 -11.80
C LEU A 259 -2.35 17.55 -10.39
N ARG A 260 -1.21 18.18 -10.08
CA ARG A 260 -0.96 18.86 -8.80
C ARG A 260 -2.02 19.93 -8.52
N SER A 261 -2.29 20.78 -9.50
CA SER A 261 -3.30 21.85 -9.38
C SER A 261 -4.70 21.28 -9.14
N ARG A 262 -5.08 20.22 -9.86
CA ARG A 262 -6.37 19.53 -9.66
C ARG A 262 -6.48 18.91 -8.28
N LEU A 263 -5.40 18.35 -7.75
CA LEU A 263 -5.35 17.75 -6.42
C LEU A 263 -5.19 18.78 -5.29
N GLY A 264 -4.83 20.03 -5.58
CA GLY A 264 -4.48 21.01 -4.55
C GLY A 264 -3.13 20.71 -3.86
N VAL A 265 -2.20 20.06 -4.56
CA VAL A 265 -0.87 19.71 -4.06
C VAL A 265 0.18 20.67 -4.59
N GLU A 266 0.91 21.30 -3.70
CA GLU A 266 2.05 22.16 -3.99
C GLU A 266 3.36 21.40 -3.77
N LYS A 267 4.36 21.70 -4.60
CA LYS A 267 5.70 21.14 -4.43
C LYS A 267 6.47 21.91 -3.35
N PRO A 268 7.10 21.25 -2.36
CA PRO A 268 8.01 21.89 -1.44
C PRO A 268 9.33 22.25 -2.15
N PRO A 269 10.18 23.10 -1.54
CA PRO A 269 11.54 23.33 -2.03
C PRO A 269 12.31 22.02 -2.26
N ASP A 270 13.08 21.92 -3.35
CA ASP A 270 13.86 20.70 -3.64
C ASP A 270 14.92 20.47 -2.55
N LEU A 271 14.75 19.38 -1.80
CA LEU A 271 15.59 19.04 -0.68
C LEU A 271 17.04 18.71 -1.08
N ARG A 272 17.26 18.06 -2.23
CA ARG A 272 18.61 17.72 -2.70
C ARG A 272 19.36 18.97 -3.13
N GLU A 273 18.68 19.87 -3.84
CA GLU A 273 19.24 21.16 -4.23
C GLU A 273 19.60 22.01 -3.01
N TRP A 274 18.71 22.07 -2.02
CA TRP A 274 18.99 22.78 -0.76
C TRP A 274 20.23 22.20 -0.08
N ARG A 275 20.27 20.87 0.13
CA ARG A 275 21.42 20.21 0.78
C ARG A 275 22.71 20.41 0.01
N ARG A 276 22.68 20.44 -1.33
CA ARG A 276 23.85 20.72 -2.18
C ARG A 276 24.38 22.13 -1.92
N ARG A 277 23.51 23.15 -1.97
CA ARG A 277 23.88 24.55 -1.70
C ARG A 277 24.47 24.74 -0.30
N GLU A 278 23.91 24.09 0.72
CA GLU A 278 24.45 24.16 2.08
C GLU A 278 25.85 23.53 2.21
N ARG A 279 26.07 22.38 1.55
CA ARG A 279 27.39 21.73 1.54
C ARG A 279 28.44 22.58 0.84
N GLU A 280 28.07 23.18 -0.29
CA GLU A 280 28.93 24.08 -1.04
C GLU A 280 29.30 25.32 -0.22
N LYS A 281 28.32 25.99 0.42
CA LYS A 281 28.57 27.12 1.33
C LYS A 281 29.56 26.76 2.44
N ARG A 282 29.36 25.62 3.11
CA ARG A 282 30.29 25.13 4.15
C ARG A 282 31.69 24.84 3.61
N ARG A 283 31.79 24.30 2.38
CA ARG A 283 33.07 24.04 1.71
C ARG A 283 33.81 25.34 1.43
N VAL A 284 33.12 26.35 0.88
CA VAL A 284 33.69 27.67 0.59
C VAL A 284 34.11 28.37 1.88
N GLU A 285 33.27 28.38 2.92
CA GLU A 285 33.62 28.96 4.23
C GLU A 285 34.84 28.28 4.86
N LYS A 286 34.93 26.95 4.77
CA LYS A 286 36.10 26.21 5.24
C LYS A 286 37.35 26.58 4.45
N ALA A 287 37.26 26.65 3.12
CA ALA A 287 38.38 27.03 2.26
C ALA A 287 38.85 28.47 2.52
N ARG A 288 37.93 29.40 2.79
CA ARG A 288 38.24 30.78 3.19
C ARG A 288 38.95 30.83 4.55
N LYS A 289 38.49 30.05 5.54
CA LYS A 289 39.15 29.94 6.85
C LYS A 289 40.55 29.30 6.77
N GLU A 290 40.76 28.41 5.80
CA GLU A 290 42.06 27.76 5.55
C GLU A 290 42.97 28.58 4.61
N GLY A 291 42.57 29.79 4.20
CA GLY A 291 43.35 30.66 3.31
C GLY A 291 43.52 30.13 1.88
N LYS A 292 42.69 29.16 1.46
CA LYS A 292 42.74 28.53 0.12
C LYS A 292 41.94 29.29 -0.94
N ILE A 293 41.09 30.22 -0.51
CA ILE A 293 40.27 31.08 -1.38
C ILE A 293 40.29 32.46 -0.71
N ILE A 294 40.67 33.49 -1.48
CA ILE A 294 40.70 34.89 -1.06
C ILE A 294 39.27 35.44 -1.04
#